data_AF-A0AAN7ZJ24-F1
#
_entry.id   AF-A0AAN7ZJ24-F1
#
_cell.length_a   1.000
_cell.length_b   1.000
_cell.length_c   1.000
_cell.angle_alpha   90.00
_cell.angle_beta   90.00
_cell.angle_gamma   90.00
#
_symmetry.space_group_name_H-M   'P 1'
#
loop_
_entity.id
_entity.type
_entity.pdbx_description
1 polymer ?
#
loop_
_entity_poly.entity_id
_entity_poly.type
_entity_poly.pdbx_seq_one_letter_code
_entity_poly.pdbx_strand_id
1 'polypeptide(L)'
;MDKKKRKTIKSPTALYQQLQERENWLDKEIENLINRGISTDLKPQMEALHRYNEIKDATQLVLGYLADIEQKTIAELHLLFNLPLD
;
A
#
# COMPACT_ATOMS: atom_id res chain seq x y z
N MET A 1 -15.78 13.69 55.62
CA MET A 1 -14.97 12.47 55.44
C MET A 1 -15.51 11.71 54.24
N ASP A 2 -14.87 11.92 53.09
CA ASP A 2 -15.25 11.39 51.78
C ASP A 2 -15.25 9.87 51.72
N LYS A 3 -16.42 9.32 51.40
CA LYS A 3 -16.62 7.90 51.14
C LYS A 3 -15.91 7.56 49.81
N LYS A 4 -14.76 6.89 49.92
CA LYS A 4 -14.00 6.25 48.83
C LYS A 4 -14.92 5.79 47.70
N LYS A 5 -14.72 6.37 46.50
CA LYS A 5 -15.20 5.87 45.21
C LYS A 5 -14.76 4.41 45.05
N ARG A 6 -15.60 3.46 45.44
CA ARG A 6 -15.43 2.05 45.06
C ARG A 6 -15.68 2.00 43.56
N LYS A 7 -14.61 1.98 42.76
CA LYS A 7 -14.68 1.62 41.35
C LYS A 7 -15.38 0.27 41.29
N THR A 8 -16.61 0.25 40.78
CA THR A 8 -17.37 -0.96 40.51
C THR A 8 -16.54 -1.81 39.55
N ILE A 9 -15.88 -2.83 40.09
CA ILE A 9 -15.19 -3.85 39.31
C ILE A 9 -16.30 -4.52 38.51
N LYS A 10 -16.35 -4.27 37.19
CA LYS A 10 -17.24 -5.01 36.29
C LYS A 10 -16.96 -6.50 36.54
N SER A 11 -18.01 -7.27 36.81
CA SER A 11 -17.89 -8.73 36.97
C SER A 11 -17.05 -9.30 35.81
N PRO A 12 -16.13 -10.24 36.05
CA PRO A 12 -15.32 -10.86 35.00
C PRO A 12 -16.16 -11.31 33.79
N THR A 13 -17.39 -11.76 34.04
CA THR A 13 -18.37 -12.16 33.02
C THR A 13 -18.84 -10.99 32.16
N ALA A 14 -19.06 -9.80 32.75
CA ALA A 14 -19.49 -8.60 32.02
C ALA A 14 -18.36 -8.00 31.18
N LEU A 15 -17.11 -8.14 31.63
CA LEU A 15 -15.94 -7.77 30.83
C LEU A 15 -15.74 -8.72 29.65
N TYR A 16 -15.92 -10.03 29.89
CA TYR A 16 -15.87 -11.05 28.85
C TYR A 16 -16.91 -10.80 27.74
N GLN A 17 -18.16 -10.49 28.12
CA GLN A 17 -19.22 -10.16 27.16
C GLN A 17 -18.88 -8.91 26.33
N GLN A 18 -18.34 -7.86 26.96
CA GLN A 18 -17.91 -6.65 26.24
C GLN A 18 -16.78 -6.91 25.25
N LEU A 19 -15.83 -7.78 25.61
CA LEU A 19 -14.75 -8.19 24.71
C LEU A 19 -15.31 -8.99 23.53
N GLN A 20 -16.24 -9.89 23.78
CA GLN A 20 -16.87 -10.71 22.74
C GLN A 20 -17.74 -9.89 21.79
N GLU A 21 -18.48 -8.91 22.30
CA GLU A 21 -19.22 -7.96 21.45
C GLU A 21 -18.27 -7.13 20.57
N ARG A 22 -17.13 -6.73 21.13
CA ARG A 22 -16.13 -5.94 20.41
C ARG A 22 -15.38 -6.75 19.37
N GLU A 23 -15.07 -8.02 19.65
CA GLU A 23 -14.55 -8.99 18.70
C GLU A 23 -15.51 -9.16 17.51
N ASN A 24 -16.78 -9.46 17.78
CA ASN A 24 -17.81 -9.60 16.75
C ASN A 24 -18.00 -8.33 15.90
N TRP A 25 -17.83 -7.15 16.50
CA TRP A 25 -17.87 -5.89 15.77
C TRP A 25 -16.66 -5.71 14.87
N LEU A 26 -15.45 -6.06 15.34
CA LEU A 26 -14.23 -6.02 14.54
C LEU A 26 -14.28 -7.00 13.37
N ASP A 27 -14.81 -8.21 13.57
CA ASP A 27 -14.95 -9.20 12.50
C ASP A 27 -15.87 -8.70 11.37
N LYS A 28 -16.99 -8.06 11.73
CA LYS A 28 -17.90 -7.43 10.75
C LYS A 28 -17.24 -6.27 10.01
N GLU A 29 -16.43 -5.47 10.70
CA GLU A 29 -15.71 -4.36 10.08
C GLU A 29 -14.65 -4.87 9.11
N ILE A 30 -13.91 -5.92 9.48
CA ILE A 30 -12.94 -6.59 8.59
C ILE A 30 -13.65 -7.12 7.34
N GLU A 31 -14.79 -7.79 7.50
CA GLU A 31 -15.59 -8.28 6.37
C GLU A 31 -16.06 -7.13 5.46
N ASN A 32 -16.51 -6.01 6.03
CA ASN A 32 -16.90 -4.83 5.27
C ASN A 32 -15.72 -4.25 4.45
N LEU A 33 -14.54 -4.12 5.07
CA LEU A 33 -13.34 -3.63 4.41
C LEU A 33 -12.91 -4.55 3.25
N ILE A 34 -12.94 -5.87 3.45
CA ILE A 34 -12.64 -6.85 2.40
C ILE A 34 -13.67 -6.74 1.26
N ASN A 35 -14.96 -6.63 1.57
CA ASN A 35 -16.03 -6.47 0.57
C ASN A 35 -15.91 -5.16 -0.24
N ARG A 36 -15.32 -4.12 0.35
CA ARG A 36 -14.98 -2.87 -0.34
C ARG A 36 -13.75 -2.99 -1.26
N GLY A 37 -13.16 -4.19 -1.36
CA GLY A 37 -11.98 -4.46 -2.18
C GLY A 37 -10.67 -4.02 -1.52
N ILE A 38 -10.68 -3.73 -0.21
CA ILE A 38 -9.47 -3.37 0.53
C ILE A 38 -8.72 -4.67 0.81
N SER A 39 -7.74 -4.96 -0.05
CA SER A 39 -6.79 -6.05 0.17
C SER A 39 -5.59 -5.54 0.95
N THR A 40 -5.16 -6.31 1.94
CA THR A 40 -3.85 -6.13 2.58
C THR A 40 -2.72 -6.72 1.72
N ASP A 41 -3.06 -7.52 0.71
CA ASP A 41 -2.10 -8.08 -0.22
C ASP A 41 -1.74 -7.06 -1.30
N LEU A 42 -0.69 -6.30 -1.02
CA LEU A 42 -0.06 -5.34 -1.93
C LEU A 42 1.01 -5.98 -2.82
N LYS A 43 1.25 -7.29 -2.70
CA LYS A 43 2.29 -7.98 -3.47
C LYS A 43 2.12 -7.82 -4.98
N PRO A 44 0.91 -7.97 -5.57
CA PRO A 44 0.74 -7.79 -7.00
C PRO A 44 1.13 -6.39 -7.48
N GLN A 45 0.81 -5.35 -6.70
CA GLN A 45 1.12 -3.96 -7.00
C GLN A 45 2.63 -3.71 -6.88
N MET A 46 3.27 -4.27 -5.85
CA MET A 46 4.73 -4.20 -5.68
C MET A 46 5.47 -4.90 -6.82
N GLU A 47 5.02 -6.10 -7.21
CA GLU A 47 5.58 -6.84 -8.35
C GLU A 47 5.42 -6.08 -9.67
N ALA A 48 4.25 -5.48 -9.91
CA ALA A 48 4.01 -4.66 -11.09
C ALA A 48 4.96 -3.45 -11.14
N LEU A 49 5.19 -2.79 -9.99
CA LEU A 49 6.12 -1.66 -9.90
C LEU A 49 7.57 -2.08 -10.16
N HIS A 50 8.00 -3.22 -9.63
CA HIS A 50 9.34 -3.76 -9.89
C HIS A 50 9.52 -4.08 -11.38
N ARG A 51 8.56 -4.75 -12.01
CA ARG A 51 8.61 -5.03 -13.45
C ARG A 51 8.65 -3.76 -14.30
N TYR A 52 7.87 -2.75 -13.92
CA TYR A 52 7.90 -1.45 -14.59
C TYR A 52 9.30 -0.82 -14.51
N ASN A 53 9.89 -0.79 -13.31
CA ASN A 53 11.22 -0.24 -13.11
C ASN A 53 12.28 -1.00 -13.92
N GLU A 54 12.25 -2.33 -13.93
CA GLU A 54 13.18 -3.14 -14.73
C GLU A 54 13.11 -2.82 -16.23
N ILE A 55 11.89 -2.70 -16.78
CA ILE A 55 11.69 -2.34 -18.18
C ILE A 55 12.15 -0.90 -18.46
N LYS A 56 11.83 0.04 -17.56
CA LYS A 56 12.24 1.43 -17.67
C LYS A 56 13.77 1.55 -17.68
N ASP A 57 14.45 0.86 -16.78
CA ASP A 57 15.90 0.91 -16.65
C ASP A 57 16.58 0.28 -17.88
N ALA A 58 16.05 -0.85 -18.38
CA ALA A 58 16.52 -1.44 -19.63
C ALA A 58 16.32 -0.49 -20.82
N THR A 59 15.19 0.20 -20.89
CA THR A 59 14.90 1.21 -21.92
C THR A 59 15.90 2.36 -21.85
N GLN A 60 16.20 2.86 -20.64
CA GLN A 60 17.15 3.95 -20.43
C GLN A 60 18.56 3.56 -20.87
N LEU A 61 18.98 2.32 -20.62
CA LEU A 61 20.27 1.80 -21.10
C LEU A 61 20.34 1.79 -22.63
N VAL A 62 19.29 1.28 -23.29
CA VAL A 62 19.21 1.26 -24.76
C VAL A 62 19.23 2.67 -25.33
N LEU A 63 18.48 3.61 -24.73
CA LEU A 63 18.48 5.01 -25.13
C LEU A 63 19.84 5.66 -24.94
N GLY A 64 20.57 5.31 -23.88
CA GLY A 64 21.94 5.78 -23.64
C GLY A 64 22.91 5.35 -24.74
N TYR A 65 22.87 4.08 -25.14
CA TYR A 65 23.69 3.60 -26.27
C TYR A 65 23.26 4.21 -27.61
N LEU A 66 21.96 4.36 -27.82
CA LEU A 66 21.45 4.96 -29.05
C LEU A 66 21.82 6.44 -29.16
N ALA A 67 21.80 7.17 -28.05
CA ALA A 67 22.23 8.56 -27.95
C ALA A 67 23.71 8.71 -28.36
N ASP A 68 24.56 7.82 -27.88
CA ASP A 68 26.00 7.81 -28.21
C ASP A 68 26.25 7.51 -29.70
N ILE A 69 25.54 6.54 -30.27
CA ILE A 69 25.66 6.17 -31.69
C ILE A 69 25.13 7.27 -32.60
N GLU A 70 23.97 7.85 -32.29
CA GLU A 70 23.34 8.88 -33.10
C GLU A 70 23.90 10.29 -32.85
N GLN A 71 24.84 10.43 -31.89
CA GLN A 71 25.37 11.74 -31.44
C GLN A 71 24.25 12.71 -31.04
N LYS A 72 23.20 12.17 -30.42
CA LYS A 72 22.04 12.92 -29.92
C LYS A 72 22.02 12.87 -28.41
N THR A 73 21.38 13.86 -27.81
CA THR A 73 21.09 13.81 -26.37
C THR A 73 19.95 12.85 -26.08
N ILE A 74 19.94 12.29 -24.87
CA ILE A 74 18.85 11.45 -24.39
C ILE A 74 17.50 12.21 -24.48
N ALA A 75 17.48 13.51 -24.16
CA ALA A 75 16.28 14.33 -24.26
C ALA A 75 15.71 14.41 -25.69
N GLU A 76 16.57 14.53 -26.71
CA GLU A 76 16.14 14.51 -28.12
C GLU A 76 15.56 13.15 -28.52
N LEU A 77 16.11 12.05 -28.01
CA LEU A 77 15.56 10.71 -28.26
C LEU A 77 14.21 10.51 -27.56
N HIS A 78 14.03 11.02 -26.34
CA HIS A 78 12.73 10.98 -25.67
C HIS A 78 11.67 11.74 -26.49
N LEU A 79 12.02 12.90 -27.05
CA LEU A 79 11.13 13.64 -27.96
C LEU A 79 10.86 12.87 -29.26
N LEU A 80 11.90 12.28 -29.86
CA LEU A 80 11.79 11.52 -31.11
C LEU A 80 10.86 10.31 -30.98
N PHE A 81 10.96 9.58 -29.86
CA PHE A 81 10.17 8.38 -29.59
C PHE A 81 8.89 8.66 -28.79
N ASN A 82 8.57 9.93 -28.53
CA ASN A 82 7.41 10.36 -27.75
C ASN A 82 7.34 9.68 -26.37
N LEU A 83 8.49 9.58 -25.70
CA LEU A 83 8.65 9.04 -24.36
C LEU A 83 8.59 10.18 -23.32
N PRO A 84 8.03 9.93 -22.12
CA PRO A 84 8.04 10.92 -21.04
C PRO A 84 9.49 11.21 -20.60
N LEU A 85 9.81 12.47 -20.36
CA LEU A 85 11.01 12.86 -19.62
C LEU A 85 10.68 12.79 -18.13
N ASP A 86 10.90 11.63 -17.52
CA ASP A 86 10.86 11.45 -16.07
C ASP A 86 12.28 11.35 -15.49
#